data_AF-A0A3B8M2B1-F1
#
_entry.id   AF-A0A3B8M2B1-F1
#
_cell.length_a   1.000
_cell.length_b   1.000
_cell.length_c   1.000
_cell.angle_alpha   90.00
_cell.angle_beta   90.00
_cell.angle_gamma   90.00
#
_symmetry.space_group_name_H-M   'P 1'
#
loop_
_entity.id
_entity.type
_entity.pdbx_description
1 polymer ?
#
loop_
_entity_poly.entity_id
_entity_poly.type
_entity_poly.pdbx_seq_one_letter_code
_entity_poly.pdbx_strand_id
1 'polypeptide(L)'
;MSRWLKSQLSGIGKQGVVTVAAAVTLSLLVTAEPLRAQPQLVTAVEGIAEFKLDNGIRILMVPDKSRPTVTVNLTVFVGSRHEGYGEAGMAHLLEHMLFKGTTKHPNIPKELQDHGARFNGTTWLDRTNYYETLPASPENLQFALELEADRMVNSLVRAEDLASEMSVVRNEFERGENSPSRVLSQRMMAVAFEWHNYGQSTIGNRADIERVPVENLRTFYRKYYQPDNAMVIVAGQFDPRQAMGMIMNTFGKIPKAKRKLTNTYTEEPPQDGERIVTLRRVGEVAVVGALYHIPSGPHPDFVPLDVLTDILSSSPTGRLYKALVQTKRAASLRGSSYALHDPGVIELMAEVTPGNDARDVLNRLTDTIDDVIAKGVTEEEVKRIQARSLRQREQASNDTSRLAVQLSEWAAQGDWRMYFIYRDRLEKVTPADVQRVAKTYLVENNRTVGLFLPTKAPVRTKIPATPNLAEMIGNYKGRKTVATGEAFDVSPENIEKNTIRTTLDNGLKVAMLPKKTRGEAVQLSLTLRYGTAGSLGGKTSVGEFLPTLMSRGTKKYTRTQLADKLAELRATLGGSGDRRSAGIAGFSVRATRSSLPQVLDLLRQVLREPTLPQSELDLMKQRALASL
;
A
#
# COMPACT_ATOMS: atom_id res chain seq x y z
N MET A 1 49.02 25.71 21.49
CA MET A 1 49.86 24.52 21.75
C MET A 1 50.42 24.04 20.42
N SER A 2 51.76 24.14 20.25
CA SER A 2 52.67 23.51 19.24
C SER A 2 52.19 23.42 17.77
N ARG A 3 52.72 24.09 16.73
CA ARG A 3 54.06 24.59 16.32
C ARG A 3 55.18 23.54 16.25
N TRP A 4 55.59 23.18 15.02
CA TRP A 4 56.90 22.67 14.55
C TRP A 4 56.92 22.80 13.00
N LEU A 5 57.43 23.84 12.33
CA LEU A 5 58.81 24.30 11.99
C LEU A 5 59.68 23.31 11.16
N LYS A 6 59.94 23.60 9.86
CA LYS A 6 61.18 24.17 9.23
C LYS A 6 62.24 23.07 8.89
N SER A 7 63.08 23.07 7.83
CA SER A 7 63.72 24.14 7.03
C SER A 7 64.58 23.57 5.85
N GLN A 8 64.75 24.35 4.75
CA GLN A 8 66.00 24.65 3.99
C GLN A 8 66.73 23.53 3.18
N LEU A 9 67.51 23.74 2.09
CA LEU A 9 68.03 24.91 1.33
C LEU A 9 68.67 24.44 -0.01
N SER A 10 68.65 25.34 -1.02
CA SER A 10 69.62 25.63 -2.12
C SER A 10 70.47 24.56 -2.84
N GLY A 11 70.47 24.66 -4.18
CA GLY A 11 71.53 24.19 -5.07
C GLY A 11 71.50 24.90 -6.44
N ILE A 12 72.40 25.87 -6.61
CA ILE A 12 72.85 26.55 -7.84
C ILE A 12 73.43 25.47 -8.80
N GLY A 13 73.32 25.42 -10.13
CA GLY A 13 73.15 26.38 -11.21
C GLY A 13 74.17 26.00 -12.30
N LYS A 14 73.80 25.96 -13.58
CA LYS A 14 74.73 26.11 -14.71
C LYS A 14 74.00 26.43 -16.01
N GLN A 15 74.66 27.33 -16.75
CA GLN A 15 74.20 28.07 -17.91
C GLN A 15 74.16 27.22 -19.18
N GLY A 16 73.24 27.57 -20.07
CA GLY A 16 73.25 27.22 -21.48
C GLY A 16 72.46 28.28 -22.26
N VAL A 17 73.17 29.24 -22.84
CA VAL A 17 72.68 30.22 -23.84
C VAL A 17 72.30 29.41 -25.09
N VAL A 18 71.21 29.70 -25.82
CA VAL A 18 71.26 30.40 -27.12
C VAL A 18 69.87 30.38 -27.79
N THR A 19 69.49 31.58 -28.28
CA THR A 19 68.51 31.95 -29.32
C THR A 19 67.01 31.76 -29.14
N VAL A 20 66.38 32.94 -29.12
CA VAL A 20 65.01 33.27 -29.51
C VAL A 20 64.71 32.76 -30.93
N ALA A 21 63.69 31.91 -31.06
CA ALA A 21 62.93 31.73 -32.30
C ALA A 21 61.47 32.04 -31.99
N ALA A 22 61.00 33.20 -32.44
CA ALA A 22 59.59 33.55 -32.42
C ALA A 22 58.85 32.68 -33.44
N ALA A 23 58.27 31.57 -32.99
CA ALA A 23 57.28 30.83 -33.74
C ALA A 23 55.90 31.30 -33.28
N VAL A 24 55.20 32.01 -34.16
CA VAL A 24 53.78 32.31 -34.04
C VAL A 24 53.03 30.98 -34.08
N THR A 25 52.71 30.42 -32.91
CA THR A 25 51.77 29.30 -32.80
C THR A 25 50.37 29.85 -33.02
N LEU A 26 49.91 29.76 -34.27
CA LEU A 26 48.51 29.86 -34.62
C LEU A 26 47.77 28.81 -33.80
N SER A 27 47.14 29.23 -32.71
CA SER A 27 46.29 28.38 -31.90
C SER A 27 45.02 28.13 -32.71
N LEU A 28 45.05 27.07 -33.51
CA LEU A 28 43.84 26.43 -34.01
C LEU A 28 43.07 25.98 -32.77
N LEU A 29 42.14 26.82 -32.31
CA LEU A 29 40.99 26.39 -31.54
C LEU A 29 40.26 25.37 -32.41
N VAL A 30 40.68 24.11 -32.33
CA VAL A 30 39.84 22.98 -32.67
C VAL A 30 38.73 23.05 -31.63
N THR A 31 37.63 23.70 -31.99
CA THR A 31 36.35 23.49 -31.32
C THR A 31 36.10 22.00 -31.44
N ALA A 32 36.38 21.25 -30.37
CA ALA A 32 35.96 19.87 -30.26
C ALA A 32 34.43 19.91 -30.43
N GLU A 33 33.94 19.54 -31.62
CA GLU A 33 32.53 19.22 -31.77
C GLU A 33 32.22 18.20 -30.68
N PRO A 34 31.17 18.41 -29.88
CA PRO A 34 30.77 17.40 -28.90
C PRO A 34 30.60 16.09 -29.68
N LEU A 35 31.32 15.04 -29.28
CA LEU A 35 31.23 13.71 -29.89
C LEU A 35 29.74 13.40 -30.09
N ARG A 36 29.28 13.34 -31.35
CA ARG A 36 27.93 12.88 -31.66
C ARG A 36 27.81 11.49 -31.03
N ALA A 37 26.78 11.30 -30.21
CA ALA A 37 26.59 10.02 -29.53
C ALA A 37 26.64 8.88 -30.57
N GLN A 38 27.39 7.83 -30.31
CA GLN A 38 27.51 6.73 -31.27
C GLN A 38 26.45 5.68 -30.94
N PRO A 39 25.54 5.31 -31.86
CA PRO A 39 24.59 4.25 -31.58
C PRO A 39 25.33 2.91 -31.49
N GLN A 40 25.29 2.28 -30.31
CA GLN A 40 25.85 0.95 -30.09
C GLN A 40 24.77 -0.11 -30.31
N LEU A 41 24.99 -1.05 -31.24
CA LEU A 41 24.16 -2.24 -31.36
C LEU A 41 24.33 -3.10 -30.09
N VAL A 42 23.23 -3.37 -29.40
CA VAL A 42 23.19 -4.20 -28.18
C VAL A 42 22.95 -5.66 -28.56
N THR A 43 21.91 -5.92 -29.35
CA THR A 43 21.53 -7.27 -29.78
C THR A 43 20.59 -7.20 -30.98
N ALA A 44 20.43 -8.31 -31.69
CA ALA A 44 19.38 -8.48 -32.69
C ALA A 44 18.74 -9.87 -32.53
N VAL A 45 17.41 -9.92 -32.40
CA VAL A 45 16.65 -11.17 -32.21
C VAL A 45 15.42 -11.11 -33.10
N GLU A 46 15.23 -12.15 -33.92
CA GLU A 46 14.02 -12.35 -34.76
C GLU A 46 13.59 -11.10 -35.55
N GLY A 47 14.55 -10.44 -36.20
CA GLY A 47 14.28 -9.27 -37.05
C GLY A 47 14.14 -7.94 -36.29
N ILE A 48 14.34 -7.94 -34.96
CA ILE A 48 14.32 -6.75 -34.12
C ILE A 48 15.75 -6.43 -33.69
N ALA A 49 16.21 -5.21 -33.96
CA ALA A 49 17.52 -4.73 -33.56
C ALA A 49 17.41 -3.74 -32.40
N GLU A 50 18.15 -3.97 -31.33
CA GLU A 50 18.28 -3.06 -30.19
C GLU A 50 19.57 -2.26 -30.27
N PHE A 51 19.45 -0.94 -30.16
CA PHE A 51 20.58 -0.03 -30.02
C PHE A 51 20.50 0.74 -28.70
N LYS A 52 21.66 1.21 -28.24
CA LYS A 52 21.78 2.11 -27.09
C LYS A 52 22.62 3.32 -27.47
N LEU A 53 22.15 4.51 -27.12
CA LEU A 53 22.93 5.74 -27.29
C LEU A 53 23.72 6.08 -26.02
N ASP A 54 24.74 6.93 -26.15
CA ASP A 54 25.61 7.35 -25.03
C ASP A 54 24.86 8.05 -23.89
N ASN A 55 23.74 8.71 -24.20
CA ASN A 55 22.88 9.35 -23.20
C ASN A 55 21.99 8.35 -22.43
N GLY A 56 22.01 7.07 -22.81
CA GLY A 56 21.35 5.97 -22.13
C GLY A 56 20.08 5.46 -22.79
N ILE A 57 19.52 6.18 -23.77
CA ILE A 57 18.25 5.79 -24.39
C ILE A 57 18.41 4.49 -25.19
N ARG A 58 17.41 3.62 -25.06
CA ARG A 58 17.29 2.37 -25.82
C ARG A 58 16.44 2.59 -27.06
N ILE A 59 16.79 1.92 -28.15
CA ILE A 59 16.08 2.01 -29.42
C ILE A 59 15.79 0.59 -29.89
N LEU A 60 14.54 0.29 -30.21
CA LEU A 60 14.17 -0.94 -30.92
C LEU A 60 13.70 -0.61 -32.33
N MET A 61 14.30 -1.27 -33.32
CA MET A 61 13.90 -1.15 -34.72
C MET A 61 13.25 -2.46 -35.18
N VAL A 62 12.03 -2.35 -35.69
CA VAL A 62 11.20 -3.47 -36.20
C VAL A 62 10.79 -3.17 -37.65
N PRO A 63 11.73 -3.21 -38.62
CA PRO A 63 11.43 -2.86 -40.00
C PRO A 63 10.52 -3.89 -40.67
N ASP A 64 9.47 -3.42 -41.33
CA ASP A 64 8.50 -4.24 -42.05
C ASP A 64 8.01 -3.50 -43.31
N LYS A 65 8.54 -3.92 -44.46
CA LYS A 65 8.24 -3.33 -45.77
C LYS A 65 6.84 -3.66 -46.29
N SER A 66 6.12 -4.60 -45.66
CA SER A 66 4.77 -4.98 -46.10
C SER A 66 3.69 -4.01 -45.62
N ARG A 67 4.04 -3.11 -44.70
CA ARG A 67 3.11 -2.20 -44.03
C ARG A 67 3.16 -0.82 -44.66
N PRO A 68 2.03 -0.21 -45.06
CA PRO A 68 2.01 1.16 -45.58
C PRO A 68 2.13 2.23 -44.47
N THR A 69 2.54 1.83 -43.26
CA THR A 69 2.54 2.67 -42.06
C THR A 69 3.85 2.52 -41.28
N VAL A 70 4.18 3.56 -40.52
CA VAL A 70 5.26 3.56 -39.53
C VAL A 70 4.67 3.88 -38.16
N THR A 71 5.15 3.22 -37.12
CA THR A 71 4.76 3.43 -35.72
C THR A 71 5.97 3.84 -34.93
N VAL A 72 5.85 4.94 -34.18
CA VAL A 72 6.81 5.35 -33.17
C VAL A 72 6.13 5.17 -31.81
N ASN A 73 6.85 4.62 -30.84
CA ASN A 73 6.35 4.38 -29.50
C ASN A 73 7.44 4.73 -28.49
N LEU A 74 7.20 5.77 -27.70
CA LEU A 74 8.03 6.17 -26.58
C LEU A 74 7.51 5.52 -25.30
N THR A 75 8.34 4.66 -24.71
CA THR A 75 8.07 4.01 -23.43
C THR A 75 9.02 4.55 -22.37
N VAL A 76 8.44 5.05 -21.28
CA VAL A 76 9.16 5.45 -20.08
C VAL A 76 8.88 4.41 -19.00
N PHE A 77 9.95 3.89 -18.37
CA PHE A 77 9.85 2.85 -17.34
C PHE A 77 9.47 3.47 -15.99
N VAL A 78 8.29 4.07 -15.97
CA VAL A 78 7.62 4.63 -14.79
C VAL A 78 6.13 4.33 -14.92
N GLY A 79 5.52 3.88 -13.85
CA GLY A 79 4.10 3.58 -13.74
C GLY A 79 3.66 3.76 -12.30
N SER A 80 2.45 3.35 -11.94
CA SER A 80 1.92 3.60 -10.60
C SER A 80 2.72 2.90 -9.48
N ARG A 81 3.51 1.85 -9.78
CA ARG A 81 4.39 1.25 -8.75
C ARG A 81 5.44 2.22 -8.22
N HIS A 82 5.74 3.29 -8.95
CA HIS A 82 6.79 4.26 -8.65
C HIS A 82 6.28 5.49 -7.88
N GLU A 83 4.99 5.52 -7.53
CA GLU A 83 4.33 6.61 -6.80
C GLU A 83 4.53 6.47 -5.28
N GLY A 84 4.80 7.58 -4.59
CA GLY A 84 4.84 7.63 -3.13
C GLY A 84 3.48 7.93 -2.48
N TYR A 85 3.48 8.04 -1.15
CA TYR A 85 2.31 8.51 -0.41
C TYR A 85 1.96 9.95 -0.81
N GLY A 86 0.70 10.19 -1.16
CA GLY A 86 0.24 11.48 -1.71
C GLY A 86 0.55 11.67 -3.20
N GLU A 87 1.09 10.66 -3.88
CA GLU A 87 1.35 10.68 -5.32
C GLU A 87 0.44 9.71 -6.11
N ALA A 88 -0.56 9.10 -5.47
CA ALA A 88 -1.38 8.06 -6.10
C ALA A 88 -2.14 8.61 -7.32
N GLY A 89 -1.87 8.05 -8.50
CA GLY A 89 -2.44 8.45 -9.79
C GLY A 89 -1.63 9.50 -10.54
N MET A 90 -0.49 9.96 -10.01
CA MET A 90 0.35 10.97 -10.68
C MET A 90 0.95 10.49 -11.99
N ALA A 91 1.33 9.22 -12.13
CA ALA A 91 1.86 8.69 -13.39
C ALA A 91 0.82 8.75 -14.51
N HIS A 92 -0.42 8.36 -14.20
CA HIS A 92 -1.55 8.42 -15.14
C HIS A 92 -1.97 9.87 -15.43
N LEU A 93 -2.08 10.70 -14.40
CA LEU A 93 -2.40 12.11 -14.60
C LEU A 93 -1.33 12.82 -15.44
N LEU A 94 -0.06 12.52 -15.22
CA LEU A 94 1.03 13.06 -16.02
C LEU A 94 0.95 12.62 -17.48
N GLU A 95 0.46 11.42 -17.76
CA GLU A 95 0.23 10.96 -19.13
C GLU A 95 -0.76 11.85 -19.90
N HIS A 96 -1.87 12.23 -19.27
CA HIS A 96 -2.80 13.21 -19.85
C HIS A 96 -2.14 14.58 -20.05
N MET A 97 -1.36 15.03 -19.06
CA MET A 97 -0.67 16.31 -19.12
C MET A 97 0.34 16.38 -20.27
N LEU A 98 0.94 15.26 -20.67
CA LEU A 98 1.90 15.23 -21.76
C LEU A 98 1.27 15.43 -23.15
N PHE A 99 -0.05 15.28 -23.29
CA PHE A 99 -0.78 15.69 -24.49
C PHE A 99 -1.06 17.20 -24.57
N LYS A 100 -0.81 17.97 -23.50
CA LYS A 100 -1.02 19.42 -23.45
C LYS A 100 0.09 20.23 -24.10
N GLY A 101 1.11 19.52 -24.60
CA GLY A 101 2.08 20.08 -25.52
C GLY A 101 3.33 20.63 -24.85
N THR A 102 4.17 21.16 -25.73
CA THR A 102 5.45 21.80 -25.45
C THR A 102 5.44 23.21 -26.06
N THR A 103 6.55 23.94 -25.95
CA THR A 103 6.69 25.21 -26.67
C THR A 103 6.70 25.02 -28.20
N LYS A 104 7.22 23.89 -28.70
CA LYS A 104 7.30 23.60 -30.14
C LYS A 104 6.04 22.94 -30.69
N HIS A 105 5.42 22.08 -29.88
CA HIS A 105 4.21 21.33 -30.22
C HIS A 105 3.09 21.74 -29.26
N PRO A 106 2.52 22.95 -29.41
CA PRO A 106 1.54 23.47 -28.46
C PRO A 106 0.20 22.72 -28.49
N ASN A 107 -0.09 21.92 -29.51
CA ASN A 107 -1.31 21.12 -29.60
C ASN A 107 -1.04 19.76 -30.23
N ILE A 108 -0.38 18.89 -29.45
CA ILE A 108 0.03 17.54 -29.87
C ILE A 108 -1.12 16.72 -30.49
N PRO A 109 -2.33 16.62 -29.89
CA PRO A 109 -3.43 15.85 -30.49
C PRO A 109 -3.81 16.36 -31.89
N LYS A 110 -3.84 17.68 -32.09
CA LYS A 110 -4.15 18.27 -33.39
C LYS A 110 -3.03 18.01 -34.40
N GLU A 111 -1.79 18.21 -34.01
CA GLU A 111 -0.63 17.98 -34.88
C GLU A 111 -0.57 16.50 -35.33
N LEU A 112 -0.80 15.55 -34.42
CA LEU A 112 -0.91 14.13 -34.76
C LEU A 112 -2.05 13.86 -35.75
N GLN A 113 -3.23 14.48 -35.56
CA GLN A 113 -4.36 14.35 -36.49
C GLN A 113 -4.05 14.94 -37.87
N ASP A 114 -3.40 16.10 -37.93
CA ASP A 114 -3.03 16.78 -39.17
C ASP A 114 -2.03 15.94 -40.00
N HIS A 115 -1.24 15.08 -39.35
CA HIS A 115 -0.37 14.08 -39.97
C HIS A 115 -1.04 12.70 -40.24
N GLY A 116 -2.35 12.59 -40.00
CA GLY A 116 -3.12 11.35 -40.22
C GLY A 116 -2.79 10.23 -39.23
N ALA A 117 -2.25 10.57 -38.06
CA ALA A 117 -1.86 9.59 -37.05
C ALA A 117 -3.06 8.98 -36.34
N ARG A 118 -2.97 7.68 -36.06
CA ARG A 118 -3.72 7.03 -34.96
C ARG A 118 -2.81 6.96 -33.76
N PHE A 119 -3.18 7.61 -32.66
CA PHE A 119 -2.30 7.73 -31.50
C PHE A 119 -3.02 7.41 -30.20
N ASN A 120 -2.25 7.07 -29.17
CA ASN A 120 -2.75 6.92 -27.81
C ASN A 120 -1.62 7.05 -26.78
N GLY A 121 -1.99 7.26 -25.52
CA GLY A 121 -1.14 7.10 -24.35
C GLY A 121 -1.74 6.04 -23.43
N THR A 122 -0.91 5.28 -22.73
CA THR A 122 -1.40 4.41 -21.66
C THR A 122 -0.42 4.39 -20.50
N THR A 123 -0.96 4.32 -19.29
CA THR A 123 -0.18 4.11 -18.06
C THR A 123 -0.60 2.79 -17.42
N TRP A 124 0.40 2.02 -16.98
CA TRP A 124 0.20 0.80 -16.21
C TRP A 124 1.09 0.79 -14.96
N LEU A 125 1.20 -0.37 -14.31
CA LEU A 125 1.92 -0.50 -13.04
C LEU A 125 3.42 -0.19 -13.20
N ASP A 126 4.05 -0.67 -14.27
CA ASP A 126 5.50 -0.61 -14.49
C ASP A 126 5.95 0.46 -15.48
N ARG A 127 5.04 1.00 -16.30
CA ARG A 127 5.39 1.83 -17.46
C ARG A 127 4.29 2.79 -17.89
N THR A 128 4.70 3.85 -18.55
CA THR A 128 3.87 4.80 -19.30
C THR A 128 4.41 4.83 -20.71
N ASN A 129 3.54 4.67 -21.69
CA ASN A 129 3.94 4.76 -23.08
C ASN A 129 3.01 5.65 -23.87
N TYR A 130 3.53 6.10 -25.00
CA TYR A 130 2.80 6.87 -25.96
C TYR A 130 3.21 6.43 -27.35
N TYR A 131 2.24 6.27 -28.22
CA TYR A 131 2.51 5.77 -29.56
C TYR A 131 1.60 6.38 -30.60
N GLU A 132 2.12 6.42 -31.82
CA GLU A 132 1.47 6.99 -32.97
C GLU A 132 1.81 6.16 -34.20
N THR A 133 0.78 5.74 -34.94
CA THR A 133 0.90 5.06 -36.22
C THR A 133 0.49 6.03 -37.32
N LEU A 134 1.42 6.31 -38.24
CA LEU A 134 1.25 7.26 -39.34
C LEU A 134 1.41 6.55 -40.69
N PRO A 135 0.90 7.12 -41.80
CA PRO A 135 1.30 6.72 -43.14
C PRO A 135 2.83 6.76 -43.29
N ALA A 136 3.41 5.71 -43.87
CA ALA A 136 4.86 5.57 -43.97
C ALA A 136 5.45 6.60 -44.94
N SER A 137 6.17 7.59 -44.39
CA SER A 137 7.03 8.50 -45.17
C SER A 137 8.20 8.98 -44.30
N PRO A 138 9.32 9.40 -44.90
CA PRO A 138 10.42 10.03 -44.17
C PRO A 138 9.99 11.24 -43.33
N GLU A 139 9.06 12.05 -43.84
CA GLU A 139 8.56 13.26 -43.20
C GLU A 139 7.73 12.92 -41.95
N ASN A 140 6.84 11.94 -42.04
CA ASN A 140 6.03 11.50 -40.90
C ASN A 140 6.88 10.81 -39.82
N LEU A 141 7.88 10.01 -40.22
CA LEU A 141 8.81 9.41 -39.27
C LEU A 141 9.63 10.49 -38.56
N GLN A 142 10.14 11.48 -39.30
CA GLN A 142 10.88 12.60 -38.72
C GLN A 142 10.01 13.40 -37.74
N PHE A 143 8.79 13.76 -38.15
CA PHE A 143 7.83 14.48 -37.31
C PHE A 143 7.56 13.74 -35.99
N ALA A 144 7.24 12.44 -36.05
CA ALA A 144 6.97 11.64 -34.86
C ALA A 144 8.19 11.59 -33.92
N LEU A 145 9.39 11.33 -34.46
CA LEU A 145 10.62 11.32 -33.65
C LEU A 145 10.97 12.68 -33.04
N GLU A 146 10.68 13.78 -33.73
CA GLU A 146 10.89 15.14 -33.22
C GLU A 146 9.89 15.47 -32.11
N LEU A 147 8.61 15.16 -32.32
CA LEU A 147 7.53 15.37 -31.35
C LEU A 147 7.77 14.58 -30.08
N GLU A 148 8.12 13.30 -30.19
CA GLU A 148 8.37 12.44 -29.03
C GLU A 148 9.59 12.86 -28.23
N ALA A 149 10.69 13.21 -28.91
CA ALA A 149 11.88 13.72 -28.23
C ALA A 149 11.59 15.03 -27.52
N ASP A 150 10.80 15.92 -28.12
CA ASP A 150 10.45 17.21 -27.51
C ASP A 150 9.47 17.03 -26.34
N ARG A 151 8.43 16.22 -26.48
CA ARG A 151 7.48 15.90 -25.40
C ARG A 151 8.18 15.26 -24.20
N MET A 152 9.16 14.39 -24.45
CA MET A 152 9.89 13.69 -23.41
C MET A 152 10.58 14.65 -22.43
N VAL A 153 11.14 15.78 -22.89
CA VAL A 153 11.96 16.66 -22.03
C VAL A 153 11.51 18.12 -21.95
N ASN A 154 10.58 18.56 -22.80
CA ASN A 154 10.12 19.95 -22.88
C ASN A 154 8.60 20.11 -22.64
N SER A 155 7.92 19.12 -22.05
CA SER A 155 6.52 19.26 -21.66
C SER A 155 6.37 20.32 -20.58
N LEU A 156 5.36 21.17 -20.74
CA LEU A 156 5.19 22.38 -19.94
C LEU A 156 4.50 22.11 -18.60
N VAL A 157 3.67 21.06 -18.54
CA VAL A 157 2.89 20.64 -17.36
C VAL A 157 2.32 21.87 -16.65
N ARG A 158 1.44 22.63 -17.32
CA ARG A 158 0.94 23.91 -16.82
C ARG A 158 -0.18 23.72 -15.79
N ALA A 159 -0.36 24.71 -14.92
CA ALA A 159 -1.38 24.66 -13.87
C ALA A 159 -2.79 24.78 -14.45
N GLU A 160 -2.95 25.65 -15.45
CA GLU A 160 -4.18 25.86 -16.21
C GLU A 160 -4.60 24.60 -16.99
N ASP A 161 -3.64 23.90 -17.58
CA ASP A 161 -3.85 22.65 -18.29
C ASP A 161 -4.34 21.56 -17.32
N LEU A 162 -3.72 21.46 -16.13
CA LEU A 162 -4.11 20.53 -15.07
C LEU A 162 -5.54 20.83 -14.57
N ALA A 163 -5.86 22.11 -14.36
CA ALA A 163 -7.19 22.52 -13.94
C ALA A 163 -8.26 22.14 -14.98
N SER A 164 -7.93 22.22 -16.28
CA SER A 164 -8.83 21.81 -17.36
C SER A 164 -9.05 20.29 -17.44
N GLU A 165 -7.99 19.51 -17.21
CA GLU A 165 -8.03 18.04 -17.26
C GLU A 165 -8.72 17.40 -16.06
N MET A 166 -8.85 18.14 -14.95
CA MET A 166 -9.47 17.62 -13.73
C MET A 166 -10.87 17.04 -13.96
N SER A 167 -11.64 17.62 -14.89
CA SER A 167 -12.97 17.11 -15.22
C SER A 167 -12.94 15.76 -15.95
N VAL A 168 -11.99 15.57 -16.87
CA VAL A 168 -11.82 14.34 -17.66
C VAL A 168 -11.36 13.20 -16.75
N VAL A 169 -10.28 13.43 -15.98
CA VAL A 169 -9.71 12.41 -15.09
C VAL A 169 -10.69 12.03 -13.98
N ARG A 170 -11.44 13.00 -13.44
CA ARG A 170 -12.49 12.70 -12.45
C ARG A 170 -13.60 11.85 -13.05
N ASN A 171 -14.06 12.16 -14.26
CA ASN A 171 -15.09 11.36 -14.93
C ASN A 171 -14.59 9.92 -15.20
N GLU A 172 -13.31 9.76 -15.55
CA GLU A 172 -12.70 8.44 -15.70
C GLU A 172 -12.65 7.66 -14.37
N PHE A 173 -12.24 8.33 -13.29
CA PHE A 173 -12.23 7.76 -11.94
C PHE A 173 -13.63 7.32 -11.51
N GLU A 174 -14.63 8.19 -11.69
CA GLU A 174 -16.02 7.92 -11.34
C GLU A 174 -16.62 6.79 -12.18
N ARG A 175 -16.27 6.69 -13.47
CA ARG A 175 -16.65 5.53 -14.30
C ARG A 175 -16.08 4.23 -13.76
N GLY A 176 -14.84 4.24 -13.27
CA GLY A 176 -14.23 3.09 -12.59
C GLY A 176 -14.97 2.71 -11.30
N GLU A 177 -15.32 3.71 -10.48
CA GLU A 177 -16.05 3.54 -9.22
C GLU A 177 -17.49 3.04 -9.37
N ASN A 178 -18.03 3.10 -10.59
CA ASN A 178 -19.34 2.56 -10.98
C ASN A 178 -19.28 1.11 -11.50
N SER A 179 -18.08 0.53 -11.70
CA SER A 179 -17.92 -0.86 -12.14
C SER A 179 -17.72 -1.79 -10.92
N PRO A 180 -18.68 -2.71 -10.62
CA PRO A 180 -18.55 -3.66 -9.52
C PRO A 180 -17.25 -4.47 -9.56
N SER A 181 -16.92 -5.00 -10.74
CA SER A 181 -15.72 -5.82 -10.96
C SER A 181 -14.43 -5.04 -10.77
N ARG A 182 -14.33 -3.80 -11.29
CA ARG A 182 -13.14 -2.95 -11.09
C ARG A 182 -12.96 -2.57 -9.63
N VAL A 183 -14.02 -2.16 -8.96
CA VAL A 183 -13.95 -1.79 -7.54
C VAL A 183 -13.57 -3.00 -6.68
N LEU A 184 -14.12 -4.18 -6.96
CA LEU A 184 -13.75 -5.38 -6.23
C LEU A 184 -12.27 -5.74 -6.42
N SER A 185 -11.81 -5.77 -7.68
CA SER A 185 -10.41 -5.98 -8.03
C SER A 185 -9.48 -5.01 -7.30
N GLN A 186 -9.77 -3.70 -7.32
CA GLN A 186 -8.99 -2.70 -6.60
C GLN A 186 -8.90 -2.96 -5.10
N ARG A 187 -10.00 -3.39 -4.46
CA ARG A 187 -10.00 -3.65 -3.01
C ARG A 187 -9.34 -4.98 -2.67
N MET A 188 -9.41 -5.98 -3.55
CA MET A 188 -8.65 -7.21 -3.42
C MET A 188 -7.15 -6.94 -3.55
N MET A 189 -6.71 -6.21 -4.57
CA MET A 189 -5.31 -5.79 -4.74
C MET A 189 -4.80 -5.02 -3.52
N ALA A 190 -5.55 -4.03 -3.03
CA ALA A 190 -5.16 -3.23 -1.87
C ALA A 190 -5.07 -4.02 -0.55
N VAL A 191 -5.74 -5.17 -0.44
CA VAL A 191 -5.69 -6.04 0.73
C VAL A 191 -4.67 -7.17 0.54
N ALA A 192 -4.40 -7.57 -0.70
CA ALA A 192 -3.37 -8.55 -1.02
C ALA A 192 -1.97 -8.00 -0.72
N PHE A 193 -1.70 -6.75 -1.10
CA PHE A 193 -0.41 -6.08 -0.87
C PHE A 193 -0.44 -5.19 0.38
N GLU A 194 0.49 -5.42 1.30
CA GLU A 194 0.71 -4.60 2.50
C GLU A 194 1.61 -3.39 2.22
N TRP A 195 2.69 -3.59 1.46
CA TRP A 195 3.76 -2.59 1.32
C TRP A 195 4.04 -2.24 -0.13
N HIS A 196 3.86 -3.18 -1.06
CA HIS A 196 4.18 -2.94 -2.46
C HIS A 196 3.07 -2.14 -3.17
N ASN A 197 3.48 -1.18 -4.00
CA ASN A 197 2.57 -0.28 -4.70
C ASN A 197 1.70 -0.95 -5.78
N TYR A 198 1.93 -2.22 -6.12
CA TYR A 198 0.99 -2.97 -6.95
C TYR A 198 -0.40 -3.10 -6.29
N GLY A 199 -0.50 -2.94 -4.96
CA GLY A 199 -1.79 -2.81 -4.28
C GLY A 199 -2.57 -1.53 -4.61
N GLN A 200 -1.93 -0.53 -5.21
CA GLN A 200 -2.54 0.75 -5.56
C GLN A 200 -3.05 0.74 -7.00
N SER A 201 -4.23 1.31 -7.22
CA SER A 201 -4.79 1.43 -8.56
C SER A 201 -4.03 2.50 -9.36
N THR A 202 -3.74 2.21 -10.63
CA THR A 202 -3.08 3.15 -11.55
C THR A 202 -3.77 4.51 -11.66
N ILE A 203 -5.09 4.53 -11.52
CA ILE A 203 -5.85 5.79 -11.57
C ILE A 203 -5.66 6.65 -10.32
N GLY A 204 -5.17 6.07 -9.22
CA GLY A 204 -4.95 6.74 -7.94
C GLY A 204 -6.18 6.77 -7.04
N ASN A 205 -6.15 7.69 -6.08
CA ASN A 205 -7.29 7.98 -5.21
C ASN A 205 -7.81 9.40 -5.47
N ARG A 206 -9.10 9.61 -5.20
CA ARG A 206 -9.78 10.88 -5.49
C ARG A 206 -9.10 12.09 -4.86
N ALA A 207 -8.64 11.97 -3.61
CA ALA A 207 -8.09 13.11 -2.89
C ALA A 207 -6.75 13.56 -3.48
N ASP A 208 -5.87 12.62 -3.82
CA ASP A 208 -4.57 12.91 -4.41
C ASP A 208 -4.74 13.50 -5.82
N ILE A 209 -5.60 12.91 -6.66
CA ILE A 209 -5.92 13.44 -7.99
C ILE A 209 -6.45 14.88 -7.89
N GLU A 210 -7.41 15.15 -6.99
CA GLU A 210 -8.03 16.48 -6.88
C GLU A 210 -7.13 17.54 -6.24
N ARG A 211 -6.09 17.15 -5.49
CA ARG A 211 -5.31 18.06 -4.66
C ARG A 211 -3.82 18.12 -5.01
N VAL A 212 -3.35 17.30 -5.94
CA VAL A 212 -1.93 17.28 -6.33
C VAL A 212 -1.49 18.66 -6.83
N PRO A 213 -0.46 19.26 -6.24
CA PRO A 213 0.13 20.48 -6.76
C PRO A 213 0.82 20.22 -8.10
N VAL A 214 0.68 21.14 -9.05
CA VAL A 214 1.34 21.03 -10.37
C VAL A 214 2.86 20.89 -10.25
N GLU A 215 3.49 21.47 -9.22
CA GLU A 215 4.93 21.33 -8.97
C GLU A 215 5.35 19.90 -8.63
N ASN A 216 4.47 19.12 -8.00
CA ASN A 216 4.73 17.71 -7.75
C ASN A 216 4.73 16.94 -9.07
N LEU A 217 3.76 17.20 -9.97
CA LEU A 217 3.73 16.58 -11.31
C LEU A 217 4.97 16.95 -12.13
N ARG A 218 5.39 18.22 -12.11
CA ARG A 218 6.64 18.67 -12.75
C ARG A 218 7.86 17.97 -12.17
N THR A 219 7.88 17.74 -10.86
CA THR A 219 8.97 17.04 -10.19
C THR A 219 8.99 15.56 -10.56
N PHE A 220 7.83 14.90 -10.60
CA PHE A 220 7.67 13.53 -11.05
C PHE A 220 8.09 13.36 -12.51
N TYR A 221 7.64 14.27 -13.39
CA TYR A 221 8.05 14.35 -14.79
C TYR A 221 9.57 14.43 -14.93
N ARG A 222 10.19 15.45 -14.33
CA ARG A 222 11.65 15.61 -14.36
C ARG A 222 12.39 14.42 -13.75
N LYS A 223 11.79 13.75 -12.74
CA LYS A 223 12.38 12.59 -12.07
C LYS A 223 12.43 11.39 -13.00
N TYR A 224 11.37 11.06 -13.71
CA TYR A 224 11.29 9.78 -14.42
C TYR A 224 11.49 9.88 -15.94
N TYR A 225 11.24 11.03 -16.55
CA TYR A 225 11.41 11.25 -17.98
C TYR A 225 12.86 11.62 -18.30
N GLN A 226 13.73 10.62 -18.19
CA GLN A 226 15.17 10.71 -18.44
C GLN A 226 15.56 9.71 -19.54
N PRO A 227 16.53 10.02 -20.43
CA PRO A 227 16.92 9.15 -21.55
C PRO A 227 17.32 7.73 -21.10
N ASP A 228 18.01 7.60 -19.97
CA ASP A 228 18.40 6.30 -19.40
C ASP A 228 17.26 5.51 -18.74
N ASN A 229 16.05 6.09 -18.70
CA ASN A 229 14.81 5.45 -18.24
C ASN A 229 13.75 5.34 -19.35
N ALA A 230 14.16 5.39 -20.62
CA ALA A 230 13.24 5.34 -21.75
C ALA A 230 13.71 4.42 -22.89
N MET A 231 12.76 4.00 -23.71
CA MET A 231 12.94 3.23 -24.92
C MET A 231 12.08 3.80 -26.04
N VAL A 232 12.66 3.93 -27.23
CA VAL A 232 11.95 4.33 -28.45
C VAL A 232 11.84 3.12 -29.36
N ILE A 233 10.64 2.75 -29.75
CA ILE A 233 10.39 1.63 -30.66
C ILE A 233 9.88 2.19 -31.98
N VAL A 234 10.54 1.84 -33.09
CA VAL A 234 10.14 2.21 -34.45
C VAL A 234 9.80 0.95 -35.23
N ALA A 235 8.55 0.84 -35.71
CA ALA A 235 8.05 -0.35 -36.39
C ALA A 235 7.28 -0.03 -37.67
N GLY A 236 7.34 -0.91 -38.67
CA GLY A 236 6.66 -0.73 -39.96
C GLY A 236 7.62 -0.35 -41.09
N GLN A 237 7.14 0.37 -42.10
CA GLN A 237 7.93 0.68 -43.29
C GLN A 237 8.81 1.91 -43.09
N PHE A 238 10.13 1.70 -42.99
CA PHE A 238 11.15 2.73 -42.94
C PHE A 238 12.52 2.19 -43.37
N ASP A 239 13.47 3.07 -43.71
CA ASP A 239 14.88 2.71 -43.86
C ASP A 239 15.61 2.81 -42.50
N PRO A 240 16.20 1.72 -41.97
CA PRO A 240 16.83 1.74 -40.64
C PRO A 240 17.99 2.74 -40.50
N ARG A 241 18.75 3.00 -41.57
CA ARG A 241 19.88 3.94 -41.51
C ARG A 241 19.38 5.37 -41.45
N GLN A 242 18.39 5.71 -42.25
CA GLN A 242 17.73 7.01 -42.21
C GLN A 242 17.05 7.25 -40.84
N ALA A 243 16.32 6.26 -40.34
CA ALA A 243 15.68 6.32 -39.02
C ALA A 243 16.71 6.54 -37.91
N MET A 244 17.84 5.82 -37.93
CA MET A 244 18.92 6.02 -36.96
C MET A 244 19.47 7.45 -37.02
N GLY A 245 19.69 7.98 -38.23
CA GLY A 245 20.12 9.37 -38.42
C GLY A 245 19.14 10.38 -37.82
N MET A 246 17.83 10.17 -38.01
CA MET A 246 16.78 11.01 -37.41
C MET A 246 16.79 10.90 -35.88
N ILE A 247 16.83 9.69 -35.32
CA ILE A 247 16.89 9.45 -33.86
C ILE A 247 18.12 10.11 -33.23
N MET A 248 19.27 10.02 -33.90
CA MET A 248 20.50 10.68 -33.49
C MET A 248 20.38 12.21 -33.46
N ASN A 249 19.62 12.77 -34.41
CA ASN A 249 19.35 14.21 -34.49
C ASN A 249 18.26 14.70 -33.54
N THR A 250 17.44 13.81 -32.98
CA THR A 250 16.39 14.12 -32.00
C THR A 250 16.79 13.65 -30.60
N PHE A 251 16.57 12.38 -30.27
CA PHE A 251 16.89 11.78 -28.97
C PHE A 251 18.38 11.79 -28.65
N GLY A 252 19.26 11.68 -29.64
CA GLY A 252 20.71 11.73 -29.44
C GLY A 252 21.21 13.10 -28.93
N LYS A 253 20.44 14.17 -29.11
CA LYS A 253 20.75 15.52 -28.58
C LYS A 253 20.30 15.72 -27.14
N ILE A 254 19.44 14.84 -26.62
CA ILE A 254 18.99 14.93 -25.23
C ILE A 254 20.20 14.65 -24.32
N PRO A 255 20.56 15.57 -23.41
CA PRO A 255 21.70 15.38 -22.54
C PRO A 255 21.53 14.13 -21.67
N LYS A 256 22.63 13.41 -21.45
CA LYS A 256 22.67 12.32 -20.46
C LYS A 256 22.22 12.85 -19.11
N ALA A 257 21.34 12.11 -18.45
CA ALA A 257 20.82 12.57 -17.19
C ALA A 257 21.88 12.50 -16.08
N LYS A 258 21.89 13.52 -15.22
CA LYS A 258 22.80 13.58 -14.07
C LYS A 258 22.25 12.84 -12.85
N ARG A 259 20.92 12.68 -12.77
CA ARG A 259 20.23 12.05 -11.65
C ARG A 259 20.23 10.55 -11.88
N LYS A 260 20.57 9.78 -10.85
CA LYS A 260 20.34 8.33 -10.83
C LYS A 260 18.98 8.05 -10.21
N LEU A 261 18.18 7.23 -10.88
CA LEU A 261 16.95 6.72 -10.29
C LEU A 261 17.30 5.79 -9.13
N THR A 262 16.49 5.87 -8.07
CA THR A 262 16.62 5.00 -6.91
C THR A 262 15.71 3.80 -7.11
N ASN A 263 16.27 2.60 -7.09
CA ASN A 263 15.48 1.38 -7.09
C ASN A 263 14.74 1.24 -5.75
N THR A 264 13.52 0.73 -5.79
CA THR A 264 12.81 0.30 -4.59
C THR A 264 13.51 -0.92 -4.00
N TYR A 265 13.56 -1.00 -2.67
CA TYR A 265 14.04 -2.17 -1.93
C TYR A 265 12.92 -2.80 -1.09
N THR A 266 11.69 -2.27 -1.22
CA THR A 266 10.51 -2.79 -0.56
C THR A 266 10.13 -4.13 -1.20
N GLU A 267 10.08 -5.17 -0.37
CA GLU A 267 9.59 -6.49 -0.75
C GLU A 267 8.21 -6.71 -0.12
N GLU A 268 7.30 -7.35 -0.86
CA GLU A 268 6.02 -7.78 -0.31
C GLU A 268 6.22 -9.07 0.50
N PRO A 269 5.85 -9.10 1.79
CA PRO A 269 5.96 -10.30 2.60
C PRO A 269 5.03 -11.41 2.09
N PRO A 270 5.37 -12.68 2.30
CA PRO A 270 4.42 -13.77 2.11
C PRO A 270 3.17 -13.57 2.96
N GLN A 271 2.01 -13.80 2.37
CA GLN A 271 0.75 -13.76 3.10
C GLN A 271 0.68 -14.91 4.12
N ASP A 272 0.18 -14.62 5.32
CA ASP A 272 0.14 -15.53 6.48
C ASP A 272 -1.20 -16.27 6.65
N GLY A 273 -2.16 -16.03 5.76
CA GLY A 273 -3.51 -16.62 5.82
C GLY A 273 -4.44 -16.01 4.78
N GLU A 274 -5.59 -16.65 4.56
CA GLU A 274 -6.61 -16.11 3.65
C GLU A 274 -7.10 -14.72 4.09
N ARG A 275 -7.20 -13.79 3.15
CA ARG A 275 -7.82 -12.47 3.36
C ARG A 275 -9.16 -12.38 2.65
N ILE A 276 -10.15 -11.74 3.30
CA ILE A 276 -11.52 -11.62 2.77
C ILE A 276 -11.93 -10.16 2.64
N VAL A 277 -12.31 -9.75 1.44
CA VAL A 277 -12.88 -8.45 1.13
C VAL A 277 -14.37 -8.58 0.88
N THR A 278 -15.20 -7.86 1.62
CA THR A 278 -16.65 -7.77 1.35
C THR A 278 -17.07 -6.31 1.16
N LEU A 279 -17.56 -5.99 -0.03
CA LEU A 279 -18.02 -4.66 -0.40
C LEU A 279 -19.55 -4.63 -0.48
N ARG A 280 -20.13 -3.57 0.08
CA ARG A 280 -21.57 -3.26 -0.05
C ARG A 280 -21.71 -1.90 -0.71
N ARG A 281 -22.06 -1.89 -1.99
CA ARG A 281 -22.18 -0.68 -2.81
C ARG A 281 -23.40 -0.76 -3.72
N VAL A 282 -23.85 0.39 -4.19
CA VAL A 282 -24.86 0.46 -5.26
C VAL A 282 -24.31 -0.25 -6.50
N GLY A 283 -25.18 -1.03 -7.15
CA GLY A 283 -24.87 -1.83 -8.33
C GLY A 283 -26.03 -2.80 -8.58
N GLU A 284 -26.02 -3.46 -9.73
CA GLU A 284 -27.07 -4.44 -10.10
C GLU A 284 -26.58 -5.89 -10.03
N VAL A 285 -25.27 -6.10 -10.21
CA VAL A 285 -24.66 -7.43 -10.30
C VAL A 285 -23.72 -7.67 -9.12
N ALA A 286 -23.83 -8.86 -8.52
CA ALA A 286 -22.84 -9.32 -7.56
C ALA A 286 -21.61 -9.84 -8.33
N VAL A 287 -20.44 -9.64 -7.73
CA VAL A 287 -19.17 -10.10 -8.31
C VAL A 287 -18.39 -10.80 -7.23
N VAL A 288 -17.74 -11.90 -7.58
CA VAL A 288 -16.85 -12.63 -6.69
C VAL A 288 -15.51 -12.84 -7.36
N GLY A 289 -14.46 -13.02 -6.56
CA GLY A 289 -13.16 -13.35 -7.11
C GLY A 289 -12.19 -13.94 -6.09
N ALA A 290 -11.13 -14.54 -6.63
CA ALA A 290 -9.97 -15.01 -5.91
C ALA A 290 -8.70 -14.45 -6.54
N LEU A 291 -7.74 -14.10 -5.71
CA LEU A 291 -6.45 -13.53 -6.07
C LEU A 291 -5.34 -14.25 -5.32
N TYR A 292 -4.23 -14.52 -6.00
CA TYR A 292 -3.06 -15.18 -5.42
C TYR A 292 -1.78 -14.46 -5.85
N HIS A 293 -0.83 -14.24 -4.94
CA HIS A 293 0.49 -13.74 -5.34
C HIS A 293 1.24 -14.78 -6.16
N ILE A 294 1.95 -14.32 -7.19
CA ILE A 294 2.77 -15.14 -8.07
C ILE A 294 4.14 -14.48 -8.29
N PRO A 295 5.15 -15.25 -8.73
CA PRO A 295 6.43 -14.67 -9.13
C PRO A 295 6.30 -13.65 -10.25
N SER A 296 7.33 -12.84 -10.44
CA SER A 296 7.39 -11.84 -11.52
C SER A 296 7.36 -12.48 -12.92
N GLY A 297 7.02 -11.69 -13.93
CA GLY A 297 6.96 -12.13 -15.33
C GLY A 297 8.24 -12.84 -15.84
N PRO A 298 9.46 -12.37 -15.50
CA PRO A 298 10.70 -13.04 -15.87
C PRO A 298 10.93 -14.42 -15.25
N HIS A 299 10.27 -14.73 -14.13
CA HIS A 299 10.47 -15.98 -13.41
C HIS A 299 10.01 -17.20 -14.23
N PRO A 300 10.73 -18.34 -14.22
CA PRO A 300 10.34 -19.53 -14.99
C PRO A 300 8.94 -20.07 -14.68
N ASP A 301 8.48 -19.93 -13.44
CA ASP A 301 7.15 -20.40 -13.03
C ASP A 301 5.99 -19.55 -13.57
N PHE A 302 6.26 -18.35 -14.10
CA PHE A 302 5.20 -17.49 -14.61
C PHE A 302 4.43 -18.15 -15.78
N VAL A 303 5.13 -18.80 -16.71
CA VAL A 303 4.48 -19.36 -17.91
C VAL A 303 3.58 -20.56 -17.58
N PRO A 304 3.99 -21.54 -16.75
CA PRO A 304 3.07 -22.58 -16.26
C PRO A 304 1.87 -22.02 -15.48
N LEU A 305 2.07 -20.94 -14.71
CA LEU A 305 0.98 -20.25 -13.99
C LEU A 305 -0.01 -19.58 -14.95
N ASP A 306 0.49 -18.97 -16.02
CA ASP A 306 -0.37 -18.35 -17.03
C ASP A 306 -1.18 -19.39 -17.82
N VAL A 307 -0.55 -20.53 -18.15
CA VAL A 307 -1.25 -21.70 -18.70
C VAL A 307 -2.32 -22.22 -17.73
N LEU A 308 -2.03 -22.29 -16.43
CA LEU A 308 -2.99 -22.69 -15.40
C LEU A 308 -4.20 -21.75 -15.36
N THR A 309 -3.97 -20.44 -15.34
CA THR A 309 -5.02 -19.42 -15.37
C THR A 309 -5.93 -19.60 -16.58
N ASP A 310 -5.35 -19.82 -17.76
CA ASP A 310 -6.12 -20.05 -18.98
C ASP A 310 -6.89 -21.37 -18.99
N ILE A 311 -6.34 -22.46 -18.42
CA ILE A 311 -7.05 -23.73 -18.21
C ILE A 311 -8.25 -23.54 -17.28
N LEU A 312 -8.13 -22.67 -16.28
CA LEU A 312 -9.22 -22.34 -15.37
C LEU A 312 -10.29 -21.50 -16.07
N SER A 313 -9.91 -20.38 -16.72
CA SER A 313 -10.87 -19.34 -17.11
C SER A 313 -11.30 -19.30 -18.57
N SER A 314 -10.60 -19.95 -19.49
CA SER A 314 -10.88 -19.84 -20.93
C SER A 314 -12.32 -20.19 -21.30
N SER A 315 -13.03 -19.31 -22.00
CA SER A 315 -14.26 -19.72 -22.70
C SER A 315 -13.93 -20.44 -24.02
N PRO A 316 -14.63 -21.54 -24.39
CA PRO A 316 -15.64 -22.27 -23.61
C PRO A 316 -15.10 -23.49 -22.83
N THR A 317 -13.78 -23.73 -22.82
CA THR A 317 -13.19 -25.00 -22.38
C THR A 317 -12.73 -25.05 -20.93
N GLY A 318 -12.61 -23.88 -20.29
CA GLY A 318 -12.01 -23.71 -18.98
C GLY A 318 -12.85 -24.32 -17.86
N ARG A 319 -12.18 -24.80 -16.82
CA ARG A 319 -12.84 -25.53 -15.72
C ARG A 319 -13.81 -24.65 -14.94
N LEU A 320 -13.44 -23.40 -14.64
CA LEU A 320 -14.34 -22.44 -14.01
C LEU A 320 -15.46 -22.00 -14.94
N TYR A 321 -15.20 -21.89 -16.25
CA TYR A 321 -16.25 -21.59 -17.22
C TYR A 321 -17.34 -22.68 -17.20
N LYS A 322 -16.94 -23.95 -17.21
CA LYS A 322 -17.86 -25.09 -17.09
C LYS A 322 -18.58 -25.11 -15.74
N ALA A 323 -17.85 -24.87 -14.64
CA ALA A 323 -18.39 -24.97 -13.28
C ALA A 323 -19.30 -23.80 -12.87
N LEU A 324 -19.14 -22.63 -13.49
CA LEU A 324 -19.86 -21.41 -13.12
C LEU A 324 -20.76 -20.88 -14.24
N VAL A 325 -20.23 -20.73 -15.45
CA VAL A 325 -20.97 -20.08 -16.55
C VAL A 325 -21.93 -21.06 -17.22
N GLN A 326 -21.48 -22.25 -17.59
CA GLN A 326 -22.36 -23.25 -18.22
C GLN A 326 -23.50 -23.72 -17.30
N THR A 327 -23.26 -23.75 -15.99
CA THR A 327 -24.29 -24.06 -14.98
C THR A 327 -25.14 -22.85 -14.59
N LYS A 328 -25.00 -21.71 -15.29
CA LYS A 328 -25.75 -20.46 -15.07
C LYS A 328 -25.57 -19.84 -13.67
N ARG A 329 -24.51 -20.19 -12.95
CA ARG A 329 -24.15 -19.61 -11.65
C ARG A 329 -23.55 -18.22 -11.81
N ALA A 330 -22.68 -18.07 -12.80
CA ALA A 330 -22.10 -16.81 -13.23
C ALA A 330 -22.54 -16.46 -14.66
N ALA A 331 -22.74 -15.17 -14.93
CA ALA A 331 -23.02 -14.65 -16.26
C ALA A 331 -21.74 -14.52 -17.08
N SER A 332 -20.62 -14.20 -16.42
CA SER A 332 -19.32 -14.02 -17.06
C SER A 332 -18.19 -14.44 -16.12
N LEU A 333 -17.02 -14.72 -16.69
CA LEU A 333 -15.80 -15.10 -15.99
C LEU A 333 -14.61 -14.44 -16.67
N ARG A 334 -13.65 -13.97 -15.87
CA ARG A 334 -12.36 -13.49 -16.34
C ARG A 334 -11.25 -14.06 -15.46
N GLY A 335 -10.15 -14.50 -16.10
CA GLY A 335 -8.89 -14.80 -15.44
C GLY A 335 -7.77 -13.96 -16.03
N SER A 336 -6.78 -13.61 -15.23
CA SER A 336 -5.61 -12.85 -15.68
C SER A 336 -4.41 -13.15 -14.77
N SER A 337 -3.25 -13.37 -15.38
CA SER A 337 -1.96 -13.45 -14.68
C SER A 337 -1.18 -12.18 -15.01
N TYR A 338 -0.76 -11.44 -13.99
CA TYR A 338 -0.12 -10.13 -14.20
C TYR A 338 1.38 -10.35 -14.38
N ALA A 339 1.85 -10.29 -15.64
CA ALA A 339 3.26 -10.39 -16.00
C ALA A 339 4.00 -9.08 -15.69
N LEU A 340 4.36 -8.86 -14.42
CA LEU A 340 4.94 -7.61 -13.94
C LEU A 340 6.46 -7.72 -13.73
N HIS A 341 7.12 -6.57 -13.51
CA HIS A 341 8.55 -6.51 -13.16
C HIS A 341 8.85 -7.22 -11.84
N ASP A 342 8.09 -6.86 -10.80
CA ASP A 342 8.17 -7.45 -9.46
C ASP A 342 7.08 -8.56 -9.31
N PRO A 343 7.08 -9.37 -8.23
CA PRO A 343 6.05 -10.39 -8.01
C PRO A 343 4.63 -9.82 -8.15
N GLY A 344 3.82 -10.49 -8.98
CA GLY A 344 2.48 -10.05 -9.37
C GLY A 344 1.38 -10.91 -8.77
N VAL A 345 0.24 -10.97 -9.46
CA VAL A 345 -0.92 -11.76 -9.03
C VAL A 345 -1.57 -12.55 -10.18
N ILE A 346 -2.20 -13.67 -9.83
CA ILE A 346 -3.32 -14.21 -10.59
C ILE A 346 -4.61 -13.64 -10.01
N GLU A 347 -5.53 -13.22 -10.88
CA GLU A 347 -6.86 -12.76 -10.52
C GLU A 347 -7.92 -13.53 -11.32
N LEU A 348 -8.89 -14.13 -10.62
CA LEU A 348 -10.02 -14.85 -11.18
C LEU A 348 -11.31 -14.20 -10.66
N MET A 349 -12.14 -13.66 -11.55
CA MET A 349 -13.37 -12.97 -11.19
C MET A 349 -14.57 -13.50 -11.97
N ALA A 350 -15.72 -13.62 -11.30
CA ALA A 350 -16.97 -14.04 -11.89
C ALA A 350 -18.10 -13.06 -11.54
N GLU A 351 -18.87 -12.65 -12.54
CA GLU A 351 -20.11 -11.90 -12.34
C GLU A 351 -21.23 -12.88 -12.07
N VAL A 352 -21.85 -12.78 -10.90
CA VAL A 352 -22.89 -13.70 -10.43
C VAL A 352 -24.17 -13.45 -11.22
N THR A 353 -24.75 -14.52 -11.77
CA THR A 353 -26.06 -14.43 -12.44
C THR A 353 -27.11 -13.96 -11.41
N PRO A 354 -27.98 -12.98 -11.75
CA PRO A 354 -29.03 -12.53 -10.84
C PRO A 354 -29.86 -13.68 -10.27
N GLY A 355 -30.08 -13.67 -8.95
CA GLY A 355 -30.82 -14.69 -8.22
C GLY A 355 -29.96 -15.78 -7.58
N ASN A 356 -28.68 -15.92 -7.96
CA ASN A 356 -27.76 -16.82 -7.25
C ASN A 356 -27.11 -16.14 -6.03
N ASP A 357 -26.78 -16.94 -5.03
CA ASP A 357 -26.04 -16.47 -3.85
C ASP A 357 -24.55 -16.28 -4.17
N ALA A 358 -24.02 -15.09 -3.88
CA ALA A 358 -22.64 -14.77 -4.20
C ALA A 358 -21.64 -15.65 -3.42
N ARG A 359 -21.93 -16.04 -2.18
CA ARG A 359 -21.02 -16.89 -1.40
C ARG A 359 -20.97 -18.30 -1.97
N ASP A 360 -22.11 -18.85 -2.39
CA ASP A 360 -22.16 -20.14 -3.10
C ASP A 360 -21.31 -20.11 -4.38
N VAL A 361 -21.40 -19.04 -5.17
CA VAL A 361 -20.58 -18.88 -6.39
C VAL A 361 -19.08 -18.75 -6.06
N LEU A 362 -18.73 -18.00 -5.01
CA LEU A 362 -17.34 -17.89 -4.56
C LEU A 362 -16.80 -19.24 -4.08
N ASN A 363 -17.55 -19.96 -3.25
CA ASN A 363 -17.17 -21.29 -2.78
C ASN A 363 -16.97 -22.23 -3.96
N ARG A 364 -17.88 -22.23 -4.93
CA ARG A 364 -17.74 -23.05 -6.14
C ARG A 364 -16.51 -22.67 -6.97
N LEU A 365 -16.16 -21.38 -7.01
CA LEU A 365 -14.95 -20.89 -7.67
C LEU A 365 -13.71 -21.45 -6.97
N THR A 366 -13.62 -21.34 -5.64
CA THR A 366 -12.47 -21.84 -4.87
C THR A 366 -12.39 -23.36 -4.88
N ASP A 367 -13.51 -24.07 -4.73
CA ASP A 367 -13.57 -25.54 -4.80
C ASP A 367 -13.06 -26.06 -6.14
N THR A 368 -13.37 -25.36 -7.24
CA THR A 368 -12.90 -25.74 -8.58
C THR A 368 -11.39 -25.54 -8.73
N ILE A 369 -10.83 -24.52 -8.07
CA ILE A 369 -9.38 -24.29 -8.01
C ILE A 369 -8.72 -25.41 -7.19
N ASP A 370 -9.26 -25.72 -6.02
CA ASP A 370 -8.76 -26.78 -5.14
C ASP A 370 -8.82 -28.15 -5.82
N ASP A 371 -9.87 -28.41 -6.62
CA ASP A 371 -9.98 -29.61 -7.44
C ASP A 371 -8.87 -29.72 -8.50
N VAL A 372 -8.47 -28.61 -9.10
CA VAL A 372 -7.33 -28.57 -10.04
C VAL A 372 -6.03 -28.85 -9.31
N ILE A 373 -5.82 -28.25 -8.13
CA ILE A 373 -4.63 -28.49 -7.30
C ILE A 373 -4.55 -29.96 -6.89
N ALA A 374 -5.68 -30.59 -6.54
CA ALA A 374 -5.72 -31.98 -6.11
C ALA A 374 -5.51 -32.96 -7.27
N LYS A 375 -6.23 -32.78 -8.37
CA LYS A 375 -6.34 -33.76 -9.48
C LYS A 375 -5.39 -33.49 -10.64
N GLY A 376 -4.85 -32.28 -10.74
CA GLY A 376 -4.02 -31.84 -11.85
C GLY A 376 -4.78 -31.55 -13.13
N VAL A 377 -3.99 -31.25 -14.17
CA VAL A 377 -4.45 -30.93 -15.53
C VAL A 377 -4.06 -32.04 -16.50
N THR A 378 -4.77 -32.17 -17.61
CA THR A 378 -4.46 -33.14 -18.65
C THR A 378 -3.50 -32.57 -19.70
N GLU A 379 -2.81 -33.45 -20.43
CA GLU A 379 -1.97 -33.05 -21.57
C GLU A 379 -2.78 -32.33 -22.66
N GLU A 380 -4.03 -32.74 -22.88
CA GLU A 380 -4.94 -32.11 -23.83
C GLU A 380 -5.34 -30.70 -23.42
N GLU A 381 -5.52 -30.44 -22.12
CA GLU A 381 -5.78 -29.09 -21.60
C GLU A 381 -4.58 -28.18 -21.85
N VAL A 382 -3.37 -28.64 -21.53
CA VAL A 382 -2.13 -27.88 -21.74
C VAL A 382 -1.91 -27.60 -23.23
N LYS A 383 -1.96 -28.63 -24.09
CA LYS A 383 -1.79 -28.47 -25.55
C LYS A 383 -2.81 -27.52 -26.16
N ARG A 384 -4.06 -27.54 -25.67
CA ARG A 384 -5.11 -26.62 -26.13
C ARG A 384 -4.76 -25.18 -25.82
N ILE A 385 -4.29 -24.90 -24.61
CA ILE A 385 -3.88 -23.54 -24.22
C ILE A 385 -2.63 -23.11 -24.98
N GLN A 386 -1.61 -23.97 -25.08
CA GLN A 386 -0.41 -23.70 -25.89
C GLN A 386 -0.78 -23.32 -27.33
N ALA A 387 -1.58 -24.14 -28.01
CA ALA A 387 -1.99 -23.87 -29.39
C ALA A 387 -2.81 -22.58 -29.54
N ARG A 388 -3.65 -22.25 -28.54
CA ARG A 388 -4.40 -20.99 -28.52
C ARG A 388 -3.48 -19.79 -28.34
N SER A 389 -2.61 -19.83 -27.35
CA SER A 389 -1.72 -18.72 -27.01
C SER A 389 -0.68 -18.49 -28.10
N LEU A 390 -0.12 -19.55 -28.70
CA LEU A 390 0.78 -19.45 -29.85
C LEU A 390 0.09 -18.79 -31.05
N ARG A 391 -1.15 -19.21 -31.41
CA ARG A 391 -1.92 -18.53 -32.47
C ARG A 391 -2.17 -17.06 -32.17
N GLN A 392 -2.56 -16.72 -30.95
CA GLN A 392 -2.82 -15.32 -30.57
C GLN A 392 -1.57 -14.47 -30.70
N ARG A 393 -0.40 -15.02 -30.32
CA ARG A 393 0.89 -14.34 -30.45
C ARG A 393 1.34 -14.20 -31.90
N GLU A 394 1.14 -15.22 -32.73
CA GLU A 394 1.40 -15.15 -34.17
C GLU A 394 0.53 -14.08 -34.83
N GLN A 395 -0.77 -14.05 -34.53
CA GLN A 395 -1.68 -13.01 -35.02
C GLN A 395 -1.28 -11.60 -34.56
N ALA A 396 -0.81 -11.45 -33.32
CA ALA A 396 -0.32 -10.18 -32.81
C ALA A 396 0.99 -9.76 -33.48
N SER A 397 1.91 -10.70 -33.71
CA SER A 397 3.20 -10.46 -34.39
C SER A 397 3.03 -10.09 -35.86
N ASN A 398 1.99 -10.61 -36.52
CA ASN A 398 1.68 -10.27 -37.90
C ASN A 398 1.35 -8.78 -38.06
N ASP A 399 0.94 -8.08 -37.01
CA ASP A 399 0.73 -6.63 -36.95
C ASP A 399 1.88 -5.94 -36.23
N THR A 400 2.86 -5.46 -36.99
CA THR A 400 4.09 -4.86 -36.44
C THR A 400 3.83 -3.59 -35.62
N SER A 401 2.75 -2.86 -35.87
CA SER A 401 2.32 -1.74 -35.02
C SER A 401 1.85 -2.24 -33.64
N ARG A 402 1.06 -3.32 -33.60
CA ARG A 402 0.65 -3.94 -32.32
C ARG A 402 1.83 -4.58 -31.60
N LEU A 403 2.72 -5.24 -32.34
CA LEU A 403 3.94 -5.82 -31.77
C LEU A 403 4.79 -4.73 -31.10
N ALA A 404 4.98 -3.57 -31.73
CA ALA A 404 5.73 -2.46 -31.15
C ALA A 404 5.17 -1.98 -29.80
N VAL A 405 3.85 -1.89 -29.67
CA VAL A 405 3.20 -1.55 -28.41
C VAL A 405 3.36 -2.68 -27.38
N GLN A 406 3.18 -3.94 -27.79
CA GLN A 406 3.36 -5.08 -26.89
C GLN A 406 4.79 -5.18 -26.35
N LEU A 407 5.81 -4.96 -27.18
CA LEU A 407 7.22 -4.98 -26.76
C LEU A 407 7.51 -4.01 -25.61
N SER A 408 6.72 -2.94 -25.46
CA SER A 408 6.84 -2.03 -24.32
C SER A 408 6.44 -2.67 -23.00
N GLU A 409 5.40 -3.51 -23.00
CA GLU A 409 4.99 -4.24 -21.80
C GLU A 409 6.04 -5.27 -21.40
N TRP A 410 6.61 -5.98 -22.37
CA TRP A 410 7.68 -6.95 -22.10
C TRP A 410 8.96 -6.26 -21.65
N ALA A 411 9.31 -5.12 -22.25
CA ALA A 411 10.43 -4.31 -21.80
C ALA A 411 10.25 -3.80 -20.36
N ALA A 412 9.02 -3.50 -19.94
CA ALA A 412 8.71 -3.06 -18.59
C ALA A 412 8.91 -4.14 -17.52
N GLN A 413 8.83 -5.42 -17.90
CA GLN A 413 9.21 -6.54 -17.03
C GLN A 413 10.72 -6.65 -16.81
N GLY A 414 11.52 -5.93 -17.61
CA GLY A 414 12.97 -5.88 -17.52
C GLY A 414 13.66 -5.96 -18.89
N ASP A 415 13.09 -6.69 -19.85
CA ASP A 415 13.69 -6.90 -21.17
C ASP A 415 12.65 -7.26 -22.25
N TRP A 416 12.70 -6.59 -23.40
CA TRP A 416 11.76 -6.81 -24.51
C TRP A 416 11.82 -8.24 -25.08
N ARG A 417 12.97 -8.92 -24.96
CA ARG A 417 13.15 -10.32 -25.39
C ARG A 417 12.36 -11.30 -24.55
N MET A 418 11.81 -10.87 -23.41
CA MET A 418 10.84 -11.67 -22.65
C MET A 418 9.63 -12.07 -23.48
N TYR A 419 9.30 -11.32 -24.54
CA TYR A 419 8.32 -11.73 -25.55
C TYR A 419 8.65 -13.13 -26.11
N PHE A 420 9.88 -13.37 -26.59
CA PHE A 420 10.28 -14.63 -27.19
C PHE A 420 10.54 -15.71 -26.15
N ILE A 421 11.18 -15.34 -25.02
CA ILE A 421 11.44 -16.28 -23.93
C ILE A 421 10.12 -16.87 -23.40
N TYR A 422 9.06 -16.07 -23.30
CA TYR A 422 7.74 -16.57 -22.96
C TYR A 422 7.23 -17.62 -23.96
N ARG A 423 7.34 -17.37 -25.27
CA ARG A 423 6.96 -18.35 -26.32
C ARG A 423 7.74 -19.65 -26.15
N ASP A 424 9.05 -19.58 -26.04
CA ASP A 424 9.92 -20.75 -25.98
C ASP A 424 9.69 -21.58 -24.70
N ARG A 425 9.32 -20.91 -23.60
CA ARG A 425 8.90 -21.57 -22.35
C ARG A 425 7.50 -22.18 -22.51
N LEU A 426 6.57 -21.46 -23.13
CA LEU A 426 5.19 -21.91 -23.34
C LEU A 426 5.16 -23.24 -24.09
N GLU A 427 5.95 -23.38 -25.17
CA GLU A 427 6.07 -24.60 -25.97
C GLU A 427 6.55 -25.83 -25.16
N LYS A 428 7.25 -25.59 -24.05
CA LYS A 428 7.84 -26.64 -23.20
C LYS A 428 7.02 -26.96 -21.96
N VAL A 429 5.95 -26.21 -21.68
CA VAL A 429 5.12 -26.43 -20.49
C VAL A 429 4.52 -27.83 -20.52
N THR A 430 4.67 -28.56 -19.41
CA THR A 430 4.07 -29.88 -19.20
C THR A 430 2.94 -29.82 -18.17
N PRO A 431 2.03 -30.82 -18.14
CA PRO A 431 1.05 -30.96 -17.05
C PRO A 431 1.68 -31.01 -15.65
N ALA A 432 2.89 -31.58 -15.53
CA ALA A 432 3.61 -31.65 -14.27
C ALA A 432 4.06 -30.25 -13.79
N ASP A 433 4.49 -29.38 -14.70
CA ASP A 433 4.85 -28.00 -14.38
C ASP A 433 3.65 -27.21 -13.87
N VAL A 434 2.52 -27.31 -14.59
CA VAL A 434 1.25 -26.67 -14.22
C VAL A 434 0.79 -27.15 -12.84
N GLN A 435 0.88 -28.46 -12.59
CA GLN A 435 0.47 -29.04 -11.32
C GLN A 435 1.38 -28.62 -10.16
N ARG A 436 2.70 -28.52 -10.40
CA ARG A 436 3.66 -28.04 -9.40
C ARG A 436 3.35 -26.60 -9.00
N VAL A 437 3.17 -25.70 -9.97
CA VAL A 437 2.91 -24.28 -9.65
C VAL A 437 1.54 -24.09 -9.00
N ALA A 438 0.52 -24.87 -9.39
CA ALA A 438 -0.78 -24.87 -8.72
C ALA A 438 -0.65 -25.16 -7.22
N LYS A 439 0.07 -26.23 -6.85
CA LYS A 439 0.34 -26.61 -5.45
C LYS A 439 1.21 -25.62 -4.69
N THR A 440 2.07 -24.88 -5.40
CA THR A 440 3.02 -23.96 -4.78
C THR A 440 2.37 -22.62 -4.45
N TYR A 441 1.60 -22.07 -5.39
CA TYR A 441 1.14 -20.67 -5.30
C TYR A 441 -0.36 -20.52 -5.02
N LEU A 442 -1.23 -21.45 -5.46
CA LEU A 442 -2.69 -21.33 -5.27
C LEU A 442 -3.13 -21.95 -3.94
N VAL A 443 -2.39 -21.69 -2.86
CA VAL A 443 -2.70 -22.19 -1.51
C VAL A 443 -3.54 -21.19 -0.72
N GLU A 444 -4.33 -21.66 0.23
CA GLU A 444 -5.22 -20.84 1.07
C GLU A 444 -4.47 -19.70 1.78
N ASN A 445 -3.26 -19.96 2.30
CA ASN A 445 -2.46 -18.93 2.96
C ASN A 445 -2.03 -17.79 2.03
N ASN A 446 -2.01 -18.01 0.71
CA ASN A 446 -1.68 -17.02 -0.31
C ASN A 446 -2.92 -16.44 -1.03
N ARG A 447 -4.13 -16.76 -0.53
CA ARG A 447 -5.39 -16.39 -1.17
C ARG A 447 -5.97 -15.10 -0.61
N THR A 448 -6.39 -14.20 -1.48
CA THR A 448 -7.33 -13.11 -1.15
C THR A 448 -8.63 -13.36 -1.91
N VAL A 449 -9.77 -13.43 -1.21
CA VAL A 449 -11.09 -13.55 -1.83
C VAL A 449 -11.90 -12.27 -1.69
N GLY A 450 -12.74 -12.00 -2.68
CA GLY A 450 -13.57 -10.80 -2.75
C GLY A 450 -15.04 -11.10 -3.03
N LEU A 451 -15.93 -10.36 -2.37
CA LEU A 451 -17.35 -10.31 -2.67
C LEU A 451 -17.82 -8.87 -2.81
N PHE A 452 -18.36 -8.53 -3.98
CA PHE A 452 -19.16 -7.34 -4.18
C PHE A 452 -20.64 -7.70 -4.04
N LEU A 453 -21.30 -7.12 -3.05
CA LEU A 453 -22.72 -7.33 -2.76
C LEU A 453 -23.51 -6.06 -3.11
N PRO A 454 -24.32 -6.08 -4.19
CA PRO A 454 -25.25 -5.02 -4.53
C PRO A 454 -26.14 -4.64 -3.35
N THR A 455 -26.08 -3.38 -2.94
CA THR A 455 -26.85 -2.85 -1.81
C THR A 455 -27.52 -1.55 -2.25
N LYS A 456 -28.86 -1.50 -2.23
CA LYS A 456 -29.64 -0.33 -2.68
C LYS A 456 -29.29 0.95 -1.92
N ALA A 457 -29.09 0.85 -0.60
CA ALA A 457 -28.75 1.97 0.27
C ALA A 457 -27.57 1.56 1.18
N PRO A 458 -26.32 1.66 0.70
CA PRO A 458 -25.17 1.27 1.50
C PRO A 458 -24.96 2.27 2.65
N VAL A 459 -24.93 1.77 3.88
CA VAL A 459 -24.59 2.58 5.06
C VAL A 459 -23.09 2.82 5.08
N ARG A 460 -22.67 4.09 5.01
CA ARG A 460 -21.26 4.50 5.11
C ARG A 460 -21.08 5.43 6.30
N THR A 461 -20.18 5.08 7.21
CA THR A 461 -19.78 5.97 8.30
C THR A 461 -18.76 6.98 7.78
N LYS A 462 -19.13 8.26 7.75
CA LYS A 462 -18.19 9.35 7.43
C LYS A 462 -17.45 9.74 8.70
N ILE A 463 -16.12 9.68 8.66
CA ILE A 463 -15.28 10.22 9.73
C ILE A 463 -15.17 11.73 9.49
N PRO A 464 -15.57 12.58 10.46
CA PRO A 464 -15.45 14.03 10.31
C PRO A 464 -13.98 14.43 10.20
N ALA A 465 -13.72 15.55 9.53
CA ALA A 465 -12.38 16.13 9.48
C ALA A 465 -11.91 16.56 10.88
N THR A 466 -10.59 16.68 11.04
CA THR A 466 -10.02 17.30 12.24
C THR A 466 -10.55 18.74 12.35
N PRO A 467 -11.13 19.14 13.50
CA PRO A 467 -11.63 20.50 13.68
C PRO A 467 -10.47 21.51 13.66
N ASN A 468 -10.77 22.76 13.31
CA ASN A 468 -9.81 23.84 13.48
C ASN A 468 -9.53 24.03 14.98
N LEU A 469 -8.34 23.62 15.43
CA LEU A 469 -7.99 23.66 16.85
C LEU A 469 -7.95 25.09 17.39
N ALA A 470 -7.54 26.08 16.59
CA ALA A 470 -7.47 27.47 17.04
C ALA A 470 -8.88 28.01 17.32
N GLU A 471 -9.84 27.74 16.45
CA GLU A 471 -11.25 28.10 16.65
C GLU A 471 -11.88 27.33 17.81
N MET A 472 -11.62 26.02 17.90
CA MET A 472 -12.16 25.16 18.95
C MET A 472 -11.65 25.59 20.35
N ILE A 473 -10.36 25.92 20.46
CA ILE A 473 -9.74 26.30 21.73
C ILE A 473 -10.14 27.74 22.10
N GLY A 474 -10.11 28.67 21.15
CA GLY A 474 -10.47 30.07 21.36
C GLY A 474 -9.82 30.65 22.63
N ASN A 475 -10.65 31.16 23.54
CA ASN A 475 -10.24 31.72 24.83
C ASN A 475 -10.52 30.78 26.02
N TYR A 476 -10.52 29.46 25.81
CA TYR A 476 -10.84 28.48 26.85
C TYR A 476 -10.03 28.74 28.14
N LYS A 477 -10.74 29.12 29.22
CA LYS A 477 -10.13 29.52 30.50
C LYS A 477 -9.99 28.38 31.51
N GLY A 478 -10.38 27.16 31.14
CA GLY A 478 -10.46 26.04 32.10
C GLY A 478 -11.52 26.25 33.19
N ARG A 479 -11.48 25.42 34.23
CA ARG A 479 -12.32 25.56 35.44
C ARG A 479 -11.61 26.43 36.48
N LYS A 480 -12.34 26.88 37.51
CA LYS A 480 -11.74 27.56 38.67
C LYS A 480 -10.59 26.73 39.24
N THR A 481 -9.49 27.41 39.57
CA THR A 481 -8.33 26.81 40.21
C THR A 481 -8.76 26.10 41.49
N VAL A 482 -8.51 24.80 41.56
CA VAL A 482 -8.73 24.03 42.79
C VAL A 482 -7.71 24.51 43.82
N ALA A 483 -8.16 24.78 45.05
CA ALA A 483 -7.29 25.19 46.14
C ALA A 483 -6.06 24.27 46.25
N THR A 484 -4.88 24.86 46.29
CA THR A 484 -3.65 24.16 46.60
C THR A 484 -3.75 23.64 48.04
N GLY A 485 -3.52 22.34 48.25
CA GLY A 485 -3.42 21.79 49.60
C GLY A 485 -2.25 22.44 50.36
N GLU A 486 -2.19 22.23 51.67
CA GLU A 486 -1.09 22.76 52.47
C GLU A 486 0.17 21.89 52.36
N ALA A 487 1.34 22.54 52.44
CA ALA A 487 2.59 21.85 52.73
C ALA A 487 2.50 21.25 54.14
N PHE A 488 2.88 19.99 54.29
CA PHE A 488 2.80 19.29 55.58
C PHE A 488 4.15 18.62 55.84
N ASP A 489 4.74 18.92 56.99
CA ASP A 489 5.96 18.26 57.46
C ASP A 489 5.67 16.80 57.81
N VAL A 490 6.35 15.88 57.13
CA VAL A 490 6.17 14.43 57.28
C VAL A 490 7.07 13.81 58.36
N SER A 491 7.73 14.64 59.18
CA SER A 491 8.47 14.16 60.35
C SER A 491 7.55 13.37 61.30
N PRO A 492 8.02 12.23 61.86
CA PRO A 492 7.21 11.43 62.79
C PRO A 492 6.67 12.24 63.97
N GLU A 493 7.46 13.18 64.49
CA GLU A 493 7.09 14.05 65.60
C GLU A 493 5.94 14.99 65.21
N ASN A 494 5.96 15.56 64.00
CA ASN A 494 4.89 16.42 63.52
C ASN A 494 3.60 15.62 63.23
N ILE A 495 3.72 14.41 62.68
CA ILE A 495 2.56 13.52 62.49
C ILE A 495 1.93 13.17 63.83
N GLU A 496 2.74 12.76 64.82
CA GLU A 496 2.25 12.38 66.14
C GLU A 496 1.55 13.54 66.84
N LYS A 497 2.17 14.73 66.80
CA LYS A 497 1.63 15.97 67.38
C LYS A 497 0.27 16.35 66.80
N ASN A 498 0.06 16.16 65.50
CA ASN A 498 -1.16 16.57 64.81
C ASN A 498 -2.20 15.43 64.66
N THR A 499 -1.88 14.23 65.12
CA THR A 499 -2.82 13.09 65.09
C THR A 499 -3.78 13.17 66.27
N ILE A 500 -5.07 13.30 65.97
CA ILE A 500 -6.15 13.24 66.95
C ILE A 500 -6.55 11.78 67.14
N ARG A 501 -6.40 11.25 68.36
CA ARG A 501 -6.83 9.90 68.72
C ARG A 501 -8.04 9.94 69.63
N THR A 502 -9.02 9.10 69.33
CA THR A 502 -10.21 8.91 70.17
C THR A 502 -10.67 7.45 70.14
N THR A 503 -11.43 7.05 71.15
CA THR A 503 -12.12 5.76 71.19
C THR A 503 -13.61 6.05 71.21
N LEU A 504 -14.35 5.49 70.25
CA LEU A 504 -15.80 5.60 70.20
C LEU A 504 -16.44 4.72 71.29
N ASP A 505 -17.69 4.99 71.66
CA ASP A 505 -18.43 4.26 72.72
C ASP A 505 -18.50 2.74 72.48
N ASN A 506 -18.42 2.32 71.22
CA ASN A 506 -18.41 0.91 70.83
C ASN A 506 -17.00 0.26 70.84
N GLY A 507 -15.98 0.96 71.35
CA GLY A 507 -14.60 0.49 71.44
C GLY A 507 -13.75 0.67 70.17
N LEU A 508 -14.30 1.23 69.09
CA LEU A 508 -13.53 1.48 67.87
C LEU A 508 -12.50 2.60 68.11
N LYS A 509 -11.23 2.28 67.90
CA LYS A 509 -10.12 3.24 67.97
C LYS A 509 -10.01 4.00 66.66
N VAL A 510 -9.99 5.33 66.74
CA VAL A 510 -9.91 6.23 65.59
C VAL A 510 -8.68 7.12 65.74
N ALA A 511 -7.87 7.18 64.70
CA ALA A 511 -6.79 8.15 64.54
C ALA A 511 -7.09 9.01 63.31
N MET A 512 -7.12 10.33 63.48
CA MET A 512 -7.37 11.29 62.42
C MET A 512 -6.20 12.26 62.33
N LEU A 513 -5.72 12.49 61.11
CA LEU A 513 -4.73 13.52 60.82
C LEU A 513 -5.40 14.59 59.94
N PRO A 514 -5.93 15.67 60.53
CA PRO A 514 -6.54 16.75 59.76
C PRO A 514 -5.49 17.46 58.92
N LYS A 515 -5.71 17.55 57.62
CA LYS A 515 -4.86 18.30 56.68
C LYS A 515 -5.71 18.96 55.61
N LYS A 516 -5.34 20.17 55.18
CA LYS A 516 -5.88 20.78 53.95
C LYS A 516 -5.32 20.07 52.72
N THR A 517 -6.14 19.30 52.03
CA THR A 517 -5.77 18.57 50.83
C THR A 517 -6.32 19.23 49.57
N ARG A 518 -5.61 19.09 48.45
CA ARG A 518 -6.13 19.52 47.15
C ARG A 518 -7.39 18.71 46.83
N GLY A 519 -8.49 19.40 46.52
CA GLY A 519 -9.78 18.75 46.24
C GLY A 519 -10.50 18.18 47.46
N GLU A 520 -10.11 18.57 48.68
CA GLU A 520 -10.72 18.11 49.94
C GLU A 520 -10.77 16.59 50.07
N ALA A 521 -9.76 15.90 49.52
CA ALA A 521 -9.65 14.46 49.54
C ALA A 521 -9.48 13.94 50.98
N VAL A 522 -10.23 12.89 51.30
CA VAL A 522 -10.18 12.12 52.54
C VAL A 522 -9.81 10.69 52.20
N GLN A 523 -8.84 10.15 52.94
CA GLN A 523 -8.49 8.73 52.91
C GLN A 523 -8.77 8.12 54.28
N LEU A 524 -9.48 7.00 54.28
CA LEU A 524 -9.76 6.21 55.46
C LEU A 524 -9.29 4.78 55.23
N SER A 525 -8.63 4.23 56.24
CA SER A 525 -8.31 2.81 56.33
C SER A 525 -8.92 2.28 57.61
N LEU A 526 -9.74 1.23 57.47
CA LEU A 526 -10.32 0.48 58.56
C LEU A 526 -9.68 -0.89 58.58
N THR A 527 -9.13 -1.28 59.73
CA THR A 527 -8.57 -2.61 59.95
C THR A 527 -9.36 -3.30 61.04
N LEU A 528 -10.09 -4.35 60.68
CA LEU A 528 -10.79 -5.21 61.63
C LEU A 528 -9.94 -6.45 61.91
N ARG A 529 -9.67 -6.70 63.19
CA ARG A 529 -8.97 -7.91 63.64
C ARG A 529 -9.99 -8.90 64.18
N TYR A 530 -9.93 -10.16 63.76
CA TYR A 530 -10.88 -11.19 64.14
C TYR A 530 -10.20 -12.56 64.31
N GLY A 531 -10.83 -13.42 65.11
CA GLY A 531 -10.38 -14.80 65.33
C GLY A 531 -9.11 -14.93 66.16
N THR A 532 -8.66 -16.18 66.31
CA THR A 532 -7.41 -16.60 66.94
C THR A 532 -6.67 -17.55 66.00
N ALA A 533 -5.40 -17.84 66.28
CA ALA A 533 -4.61 -18.80 65.51
C ALA A 533 -5.33 -20.16 65.34
N GLY A 534 -5.96 -20.66 66.42
CA GLY A 534 -6.74 -21.91 66.39
C GLY A 534 -8.01 -21.80 65.54
N SER A 535 -8.78 -20.71 65.63
CA SER A 535 -10.06 -20.58 64.91
C SER A 535 -9.91 -20.37 63.40
N LEU A 536 -8.72 -19.93 62.98
CA LEU A 536 -8.39 -19.54 61.61
C LEU A 536 -7.54 -20.58 60.85
N GLY A 537 -7.20 -21.70 61.49
CA GLY A 537 -6.50 -22.82 60.84
C GLY A 537 -7.22 -23.25 59.55
N GLY A 538 -6.49 -23.34 58.44
CA GLY A 538 -7.01 -23.75 57.13
C GLY A 538 -7.93 -22.74 56.42
N LYS A 539 -8.15 -21.52 56.96
CA LYS A 539 -9.11 -20.53 56.42
C LYS A 539 -8.44 -19.31 55.77
N THR A 540 -7.18 -19.40 55.38
CA THR A 540 -6.42 -18.27 54.80
C THR A 540 -7.07 -17.73 53.52
N SER A 541 -7.50 -18.58 52.59
CA SER A 541 -8.21 -18.14 51.37
C SER A 541 -9.59 -17.54 51.66
N VAL A 542 -10.25 -17.98 52.74
CA VAL A 542 -11.52 -17.38 53.18
C VAL A 542 -11.27 -15.97 53.72
N GLY A 543 -10.22 -15.79 54.53
CA GLY A 543 -9.82 -14.49 55.05
C GLY A 543 -9.37 -13.52 53.96
N GLU A 544 -8.74 -14.02 52.90
CA GLU A 544 -8.38 -13.25 51.70
C GLU A 544 -9.62 -12.77 50.93
N PHE A 545 -10.58 -13.65 50.69
CA PHE A 545 -11.72 -13.35 49.83
C PHE A 545 -12.84 -12.59 50.53
N LEU A 546 -13.05 -12.82 51.82
CA LEU A 546 -14.22 -12.33 52.54
C LEU A 546 -14.37 -10.80 52.49
N PRO A 547 -13.37 -9.96 52.83
CA PRO A 547 -13.53 -8.50 52.80
C PRO A 547 -13.82 -7.98 51.38
N THR A 548 -13.16 -8.57 50.40
CA THR A 548 -13.37 -8.28 48.98
C THR A 548 -14.81 -8.60 48.58
N LEU A 549 -15.32 -9.77 48.98
CA LEU A 549 -16.67 -10.24 48.66
C LEU A 549 -17.75 -9.44 49.40
N MET A 550 -17.50 -9.02 50.65
CA MET A 550 -18.39 -8.11 51.39
C MET A 550 -18.61 -6.79 50.65
N SER A 551 -17.61 -6.33 49.92
CA SER A 551 -17.70 -5.11 49.11
C SER A 551 -18.38 -5.30 47.76
N ARG A 552 -18.93 -6.50 47.48
CA ARG A 552 -19.60 -6.85 46.21
C ARG A 552 -21.12 -6.88 46.30
N GLY A 553 -21.70 -6.31 47.33
CA GLY A 553 -23.14 -6.14 47.44
C GLY A 553 -23.60 -6.03 48.88
N THR A 554 -24.61 -5.22 49.10
CA THR A 554 -25.31 -5.09 50.39
C THR A 554 -26.76 -5.51 50.21
N LYS A 555 -27.52 -5.67 51.29
CA LYS A 555 -28.98 -5.93 51.19
C LYS A 555 -29.71 -4.87 50.36
N LYS A 556 -29.22 -3.63 50.39
CA LYS A 556 -29.82 -2.49 49.68
C LYS A 556 -29.31 -2.35 48.24
N TYR A 557 -28.07 -2.73 47.97
CA TYR A 557 -27.43 -2.50 46.69
C TYR A 557 -26.81 -3.78 46.11
N THR A 558 -27.15 -4.11 44.88
CA THR A 558 -26.34 -5.07 44.10
C THR A 558 -24.91 -4.53 43.91
N ARG A 559 -23.99 -5.38 43.46
CA ARG A 559 -22.61 -4.95 43.16
C ARG A 559 -22.55 -3.72 42.25
N THR A 560 -23.33 -3.74 41.17
CA THR A 560 -23.39 -2.65 40.18
C THR A 560 -23.95 -1.38 40.83
N GLN A 561 -25.06 -1.47 41.56
CA GLN A 561 -25.67 -0.31 42.21
C GLN A 561 -24.77 0.30 43.29
N LEU A 562 -24.02 -0.53 44.03
CA LEU A 562 -23.06 -0.06 45.02
C LEU A 562 -21.90 0.69 44.34
N ALA A 563 -21.38 0.15 43.23
CA ALA A 563 -20.34 0.81 42.44
C ALA A 563 -20.83 2.12 41.83
N ASP A 564 -22.04 2.15 41.27
CA ASP A 564 -22.65 3.36 40.71
C ASP A 564 -22.84 4.43 41.77
N LYS A 565 -23.30 4.04 42.97
CA LYS A 565 -23.48 4.98 44.09
C LYS A 565 -22.15 5.54 44.58
N LEU A 566 -21.09 4.73 44.63
CA LEU A 566 -19.74 5.19 44.95
C LEU A 566 -19.21 6.15 43.87
N ALA A 567 -19.47 5.89 42.58
CA ALA A 567 -19.08 6.76 41.48
C ALA A 567 -19.82 8.12 41.51
N GLU A 568 -21.13 8.12 41.80
CA GLU A 568 -21.93 9.33 42.03
C GLU A 568 -21.32 10.20 43.15
N LEU A 569 -20.88 9.54 44.24
CA LEU A 569 -20.22 10.16 45.38
C LEU A 569 -18.75 10.52 45.13
N ARG A 570 -18.21 10.23 43.94
CA ARG A 570 -16.78 10.37 43.58
C ARG A 570 -15.86 9.72 44.59
N ALA A 571 -16.25 8.52 45.04
CA ALA A 571 -15.59 7.79 46.10
C ALA A 571 -15.24 6.36 45.70
N THR A 572 -14.29 5.76 46.42
CA THR A 572 -13.97 4.33 46.33
C THR A 572 -14.14 3.70 47.68
N LEU A 573 -14.73 2.51 47.72
CA LEU A 573 -14.81 1.65 48.89
C LEU A 573 -14.45 0.23 48.45
N GLY A 574 -13.50 -0.37 49.15
CA GLY A 574 -13.09 -1.74 48.85
C GLY A 574 -12.53 -2.43 50.07
N GLY A 575 -12.92 -3.69 50.25
CA GLY A 575 -12.34 -4.60 51.21
C GLY A 575 -11.16 -5.35 50.62
N SER A 576 -10.18 -5.65 51.47
CA SER A 576 -8.98 -6.42 51.17
C SER A 576 -8.69 -7.36 52.32
N GLY A 577 -8.47 -8.64 52.03
CA GLY A 577 -7.89 -9.59 52.96
C GLY A 577 -6.43 -9.88 52.61
N ASP A 578 -5.70 -10.49 53.54
CA ASP A 578 -4.31 -10.90 53.33
C ASP A 578 -4.19 -12.43 53.46
N ARG A 579 -3.69 -13.08 52.40
CA ARG A 579 -3.43 -14.53 52.39
C ARG A 579 -2.32 -14.94 53.36
N ARG A 580 -1.41 -14.02 53.72
CA ARG A 580 -0.27 -14.24 54.64
C ARG A 580 -0.62 -13.95 56.10
N SER A 581 -1.71 -13.23 56.36
CA SER A 581 -2.15 -12.85 57.71
C SER A 581 -3.64 -13.11 57.88
N ALA A 582 -3.99 -14.35 58.25
CA ALA A 582 -5.37 -14.68 58.63
C ALA A 582 -5.81 -13.86 59.85
N GLY A 583 -7.05 -13.37 59.83
CA GLY A 583 -7.62 -12.61 60.97
C GLY A 583 -7.59 -11.09 60.81
N ILE A 584 -7.27 -10.58 59.62
CA ILE A 584 -7.40 -9.16 59.29
C ILE A 584 -8.37 -8.97 58.13
N ALA A 585 -9.36 -8.09 58.31
CA ALA A 585 -10.23 -7.59 57.25
C ALA A 585 -9.98 -6.08 57.11
N GLY A 586 -9.30 -5.70 56.03
CA GLY A 586 -9.06 -4.30 55.69
C GLY A 586 -10.19 -3.75 54.83
N PHE A 587 -10.58 -2.50 55.09
CA PHE A 587 -11.43 -1.72 54.20
C PHE A 587 -10.77 -0.37 53.96
N SER A 588 -10.72 0.05 52.70
CA SER A 588 -10.21 1.34 52.31
C SER A 588 -11.31 2.19 51.72
N VAL A 589 -11.34 3.46 52.11
CA VAL A 589 -12.23 4.47 51.55
C VAL A 589 -11.39 5.64 51.06
N ARG A 590 -11.70 6.12 49.85
CA ARG A 590 -11.28 7.44 49.37
C ARG A 590 -12.53 8.22 48.98
N ALA A 591 -12.67 9.44 49.46
CA ALA A 591 -13.84 10.28 49.23
C ALA A 591 -13.44 11.76 49.29
N THR A 592 -14.36 12.68 49.00
CA THR A 592 -14.18 14.09 49.38
C THR A 592 -14.81 14.33 50.75
N ARG A 593 -14.40 15.41 51.42
CA ARG A 593 -14.97 15.81 52.72
C ARG A 593 -16.49 15.84 52.71
N SER A 594 -17.08 16.35 51.63
CA SER A 594 -18.53 16.46 51.45
C SER A 594 -19.24 15.11 51.25
N SER A 595 -18.61 14.14 50.57
CA SER A 595 -19.23 12.83 50.30
C SER A 595 -18.95 11.79 51.38
N LEU A 596 -17.94 12.02 52.23
CA LEU A 596 -17.51 11.08 53.27
C LEU A 596 -18.66 10.56 54.15
N PRO A 597 -19.61 11.37 54.67
CA PRO A 597 -20.69 10.84 55.52
C PRO A 597 -21.54 9.78 54.82
N GLN A 598 -21.83 9.98 53.53
CA GLN A 598 -22.63 9.02 52.75
C GLN A 598 -21.82 7.76 52.42
N VAL A 599 -20.52 7.89 52.16
CA VAL A 599 -19.63 6.74 51.90
C VAL A 599 -19.42 5.91 53.16
N LEU A 600 -19.37 6.55 54.33
CA LEU A 600 -19.34 5.85 55.62
C LEU A 600 -20.63 5.05 55.88
N ASP A 601 -21.79 5.55 55.45
CA ASP A 601 -23.02 4.74 55.49
C ASP A 601 -22.93 3.52 54.56
N LEU A 602 -22.37 3.67 53.35
CA LEU A 602 -22.13 2.51 52.47
C LEU A 602 -21.13 1.52 53.07
N LEU A 603 -20.05 1.99 53.71
CA LEU A 603 -19.12 1.14 54.45
C LEU A 603 -19.85 0.41 55.59
N ARG A 604 -20.73 1.09 56.33
CA ARG A 604 -21.57 0.45 57.37
C ARG A 604 -22.42 -0.67 56.75
N GLN A 605 -23.03 -0.46 55.60
CA GLN A 605 -23.82 -1.50 54.91
C GLN A 605 -22.94 -2.68 54.46
N VAL A 606 -21.77 -2.41 53.86
CA VAL A 606 -20.78 -3.44 53.49
C VAL A 606 -20.35 -4.29 54.69
N LEU A 607 -20.21 -3.67 55.86
CA LEU A 607 -19.78 -4.34 57.08
C LEU A 607 -20.91 -5.12 57.78
N ARG A 608 -22.16 -4.62 57.74
CA ARG A 608 -23.27 -5.13 58.55
C ARG A 608 -24.26 -6.00 57.78
N GLU A 609 -24.40 -5.75 56.49
CA GLU A 609 -25.38 -6.40 55.62
C GLU A 609 -24.82 -6.81 54.25
N PRO A 610 -23.62 -7.42 54.17
CA PRO A 610 -23.11 -7.93 52.90
C PRO A 610 -23.97 -9.11 52.43
N THR A 611 -24.28 -9.16 51.13
CA THR A 611 -25.06 -10.27 50.54
C THR A 611 -24.21 -11.46 50.15
N LEU A 612 -22.88 -11.30 50.13
CA LEU A 612 -21.88 -12.31 49.75
C LEU A 612 -22.30 -13.13 48.51
N PRO A 613 -22.51 -12.49 47.34
CA PRO A 613 -23.15 -13.14 46.20
C PRO A 613 -22.33 -14.34 45.71
N GLN A 614 -22.99 -15.51 45.54
CA GLN A 614 -22.32 -16.75 45.11
C GLN A 614 -21.65 -16.59 43.73
N SER A 615 -22.32 -15.93 42.78
CA SER A 615 -21.77 -15.65 41.45
C SER A 615 -20.46 -14.83 41.50
N GLU A 616 -20.33 -13.95 42.47
CA GLU A 616 -19.15 -13.12 42.66
C GLU A 616 -18.00 -13.90 43.29
N LEU A 617 -18.31 -14.82 44.21
CA LEU A 617 -17.35 -15.75 44.77
C LEU A 617 -16.81 -16.71 43.70
N ASP A 618 -17.67 -17.23 42.82
CA ASP A 618 -17.26 -18.16 41.76
C ASP A 618 -16.32 -17.48 40.74
N LEU A 619 -16.61 -16.22 40.37
CA LEU A 619 -15.71 -15.43 39.53
C LEU A 619 -14.34 -15.18 40.19
N MET A 620 -14.33 -14.93 41.51
CA MET A 620 -13.09 -14.78 42.28
C MET A 620 -12.27 -16.07 42.28
N LYS A 621 -12.91 -17.22 42.49
CA LYS A 621 -12.26 -18.54 42.42
C LYS A 621 -11.67 -18.81 41.04
N GLN A 622 -12.44 -18.58 39.97
CA GLN A 622 -11.98 -18.80 38.59
C GLN A 622 -10.73 -17.97 38.27
N ARG A 623 -10.72 -16.68 38.65
CA ARG A 623 -9.55 -15.80 38.44
C ARG A 623 -8.33 -16.26 39.22
N ALA A 624 -8.52 -16.67 40.49
CA ALA A 624 -7.43 -17.18 41.30
C ALA A 624 -6.85 -18.48 40.71
N LEU A 625 -7.69 -19.37 40.18
CA LEU A 625 -7.26 -20.60 39.53
C LEU A 625 -6.54 -20.35 38.21
N ALA A 626 -6.97 -19.39 37.39
CA ALA A 626 -6.30 -19.04 36.14
C ALA A 626 -4.94 -18.35 36.33
N SER A 627 -4.66 -17.86 37.54
CA SER A 627 -3.38 -17.22 37.91
C SER A 627 -2.37 -18.17 38.58
N LEU A 628 -2.78 -19.42 38.82
CA LEU A 628 -1.90 -20.52 39.23
C LEU A 628 -1.39 -21.24 37.98
#